data_AF-A0A2E6RMU3-F1
#
_entry.id   AF-A0A2E6RMU3-F1
#
_cell.length_a   1.000
_cell.length_b   1.000
_cell.length_c   1.000
_cell.angle_alpha   90.00
_cell.angle_beta   90.00
_cell.angle_gamma   90.00
#
_symmetry.space_group_name_H-M   'P 1'
#
loop_
_entity.id
_entity.type
_entity.pdbx_description
1 polymer ?
#
loop_
_entity_poly.entity_id
_entity_poly.type
_entity_poly.pdbx_seq_one_letter_code
_entity_poly.pdbx_strand_id
1 'polypeptide(L)'
;MKYIIFIGLLFIFYQLPNQANAYVDGKTLLSGCKDDPGSTMRSICLGYVSAVADIMRSSSVGKRKACLDKKMKLTDLIKETVAFIEKSRLDRNKPAAELITVAFSNKYTCEKK
;
A
#
# COMPACT_ATOMS: atom_id res chain seq x y z
N MET A 1 5.59 -42.46 -48.44
CA MET A 1 4.57 -41.54 -47.87
C MET A 1 4.23 -42.08 -46.48
N LYS A 2 4.84 -41.59 -45.40
CA LYS A 2 4.52 -40.37 -44.64
C LYS A 2 3.35 -40.64 -43.67
N TYR A 3 3.67 -41.15 -42.48
CA TYR A 3 2.77 -41.09 -41.32
C TYR A 3 3.44 -40.30 -40.21
N ILE A 4 2.69 -39.30 -39.79
CA ILE A 4 3.07 -38.11 -39.06
C ILE A 4 3.29 -38.47 -37.59
N ILE A 5 4.43 -38.07 -37.05
CA ILE A 5 4.72 -38.14 -35.62
C ILE A 5 3.72 -37.18 -34.94
N PHE A 6 2.71 -37.72 -34.28
CA PHE A 6 1.83 -36.99 -33.38
C PHE A 6 2.63 -36.67 -32.11
N ILE A 7 3.46 -35.62 -32.18
CA ILE A 7 4.02 -34.96 -31.00
C ILE A 7 2.83 -34.31 -30.31
N GLY A 8 2.22 -35.05 -29.40
CA GLY A 8 1.26 -34.52 -28.45
C GLY A 8 1.96 -33.42 -27.67
N LEU A 9 1.61 -32.17 -28.00
CA LEU A 9 1.93 -30.99 -27.24
C LEU A 9 1.38 -31.18 -25.82
N LEU A 10 2.23 -31.73 -24.95
CA LEU A 10 2.16 -31.61 -23.50
C LEU A 10 2.26 -30.11 -23.17
N PHE A 11 1.17 -29.37 -23.34
CA PHE A 11 0.97 -28.10 -22.66
C PHE A 11 0.72 -28.43 -21.19
N ILE A 12 1.82 -28.69 -20.47
CA ILE A 12 1.83 -28.63 -19.01
C ILE A 12 1.49 -27.17 -18.69
N PHE A 13 0.23 -26.93 -18.31
CA PHE A 13 -0.19 -25.70 -17.65
C PHE A 13 0.55 -25.63 -16.32
N TYR A 14 1.81 -25.18 -16.35
CA TYR A 14 2.49 -24.66 -15.18
C TYR A 14 1.67 -23.44 -14.74
N GLN A 15 0.70 -23.64 -13.85
CA GLN A 15 0.19 -22.56 -13.03
C GLN A 15 1.36 -22.11 -12.17
N LEU A 16 2.10 -21.12 -12.65
CA LEU A 16 3.05 -20.37 -11.84
C LEU A 16 2.28 -19.96 -10.58
N PRO A 17 2.73 -20.37 -9.38
CA PRO A 17 2.04 -20.00 -8.16
C PRO A 17 1.94 -18.48 -8.14
N ASN A 18 0.70 -17.97 -8.06
CA ASN A 18 0.45 -16.56 -7.92
C ASN A 18 1.10 -16.17 -6.58
N GLN A 19 2.27 -15.56 -6.62
CA GLN A 19 3.02 -15.25 -5.40
C GLN A 19 2.11 -14.40 -4.53
N ALA A 20 1.74 -14.92 -3.35
CA ALA A 20 1.01 -14.14 -2.39
C ALA A 20 1.90 -12.93 -2.04
N ASN A 21 1.42 -11.72 -2.33
CA ASN A 21 2.12 -10.52 -1.93
C ASN A 21 2.22 -10.53 -0.40
N ALA A 22 3.45 -10.55 0.12
CA ALA A 22 3.70 -10.58 1.57
C ALA A 22 3.25 -9.28 2.28
N TYR A 23 2.79 -8.28 1.53
CA TYR A 23 2.39 -6.97 2.01
C TYR A 23 1.17 -6.44 1.23
N VAL A 24 0.40 -5.58 1.89
CA VAL A 24 -0.62 -4.75 1.22
C VAL A 24 0.11 -3.72 0.37
N ASP A 25 -0.13 -3.72 -0.94
CA ASP A 25 0.40 -2.71 -1.85
C ASP A 25 -0.44 -1.42 -1.86
N GLY A 26 0.14 -0.35 -2.39
CA GLY A 26 -0.50 0.97 -2.48
C GLY A 26 -1.80 0.97 -3.28
N LYS A 27 -1.88 0.18 -4.36
CA LYS A 27 -3.08 0.08 -5.20
C LYS A 27 -4.24 -0.52 -4.42
N THR A 28 -3.99 -1.60 -3.70
CA THR A 28 -4.95 -2.31 -2.86
C THR A 28 -5.40 -1.42 -1.71
N LEU A 29 -4.46 -0.74 -1.04
CA LEU A 29 -4.80 0.20 0.02
C LEU A 29 -5.65 1.36 -0.51
N LEU A 30 -5.28 1.96 -1.65
CA LEU A 30 -6.04 3.05 -2.26
C LEU A 30 -7.48 2.63 -2.57
N SER A 31 -7.67 1.41 -3.11
CA SER A 31 -9.00 0.86 -3.34
C SER A 31 -9.78 0.75 -2.03
N GLY A 32 -9.20 0.16 -0.97
CA GLY A 32 -9.86 0.05 0.33
C GLY A 32 -10.17 1.40 0.98
N CYS A 33 -9.30 2.39 0.80
CA CYS A 33 -9.53 3.75 1.29
C CYS A 33 -10.60 4.53 0.51
N LYS A 34 -11.09 4.01 -0.62
CA LYS A 34 -12.20 4.59 -1.39
C LYS A 34 -13.48 3.78 -1.31
N ASP A 35 -13.42 2.62 -0.67
CA ASP A 35 -14.54 1.71 -0.54
C ASP A 35 -15.59 2.24 0.44
N ASP A 36 -16.79 1.67 0.38
CA ASP A 36 -17.94 2.15 1.14
C ASP A 36 -17.73 2.05 2.66
N PRO A 37 -18.27 2.99 3.45
CA PRO A 37 -18.27 2.88 4.90
C PRO A 37 -18.84 1.54 5.38
N GLY A 38 -18.09 0.85 6.24
CA GLY A 38 -18.51 -0.45 6.80
C GLY A 38 -17.97 -1.67 6.05
N SER A 39 -17.35 -1.50 4.88
CA SER A 39 -16.72 -2.63 4.20
C SER A 39 -15.48 -3.14 4.96
N THR A 40 -15.12 -4.41 4.73
CA THR A 40 -13.89 -5.00 5.27
C THR A 40 -12.66 -4.25 4.77
N MET A 41 -12.62 -3.91 3.48
CA MET A 41 -11.49 -3.21 2.87
C MET A 41 -11.37 -1.77 3.39
N ARG A 42 -12.49 -1.11 3.67
CA ARG A 42 -12.52 0.18 4.35
C ARG A 42 -11.89 0.08 5.74
N SER A 43 -12.28 -0.93 6.51
CA SER A 43 -11.73 -1.18 7.85
C SER A 43 -10.23 -1.47 7.83
N ILE A 44 -9.75 -2.22 6.83
CA ILE A 44 -8.31 -2.46 6.61
C ILE A 44 -7.59 -1.14 6.33
N CYS A 45 -8.13 -0.26 5.48
CA CYS A 45 -7.53 1.07 5.27
C CYS A 45 -7.42 1.87 6.58
N LEU A 46 -8.49 1.92 7.38
CA LEU A 46 -8.50 2.65 8.65
C LEU A 46 -7.38 2.17 9.58
N GLY A 47 -7.32 0.85 9.80
CA GLY A 47 -6.33 0.23 10.69
C GLY A 47 -4.91 0.34 10.18
N TYR A 48 -4.70 0.21 8.87
CA TYR A 48 -3.37 0.30 8.27
C TYR A 48 -2.80 1.70 8.39
N VAL A 49 -3.60 2.73 8.05
CA VAL A 49 -3.18 4.13 8.15
C VAL A 49 -2.94 4.54 9.61
N SER A 50 -3.80 4.11 10.54
CA SER A 50 -3.58 4.41 11.96
C SER A 50 -2.31 3.75 12.52
N ALA A 51 -2.03 2.50 12.15
CA ALA A 51 -0.85 1.79 12.63
C ALA A 51 0.45 2.48 12.18
N VAL A 52 0.55 2.86 10.90
CA VAL A 52 1.74 3.59 10.41
C VAL A 52 1.86 4.95 11.09
N ALA A 53 0.74 5.67 11.27
CA ALA A 53 0.74 6.95 11.97
C ALA A 53 1.24 6.81 13.43
N ASP A 54 0.80 5.79 14.17
CA ASP A 54 1.21 5.57 15.56
C ASP A 54 2.70 5.23 15.70
N ILE A 55 3.23 4.43 14.77
CA ILE A 55 4.67 4.18 14.69
C ILE A 55 5.41 5.50 14.43
N MET A 56 4.97 6.28 13.44
CA MET A 56 5.65 7.53 13.06
C MET A 56 5.53 8.66 14.08
N ARG A 57 4.50 8.64 14.94
CA ARG A 57 4.39 9.54 16.10
C ARG A 57 5.50 9.30 17.10
N SER A 58 5.85 8.03 17.31
CA SER A 58 6.77 7.61 18.37
C SER A 58 8.20 7.46 17.86
N SER A 59 8.40 7.23 16.57
CA SER A 59 9.68 6.80 16.01
C SER A 59 9.82 7.14 14.52
N SER A 60 11.03 7.05 13.99
CA SER A 60 11.25 7.09 12.54
C SER A 60 10.97 5.72 11.91
N VAL A 61 10.44 5.73 10.68
CA VAL A 61 10.37 4.53 9.83
C VAL A 61 11.48 4.63 8.79
N GLY A 62 12.51 3.80 8.94
CA GLY A 62 13.77 3.97 8.22
C GLY A 62 14.39 5.34 8.53
N LYS A 63 14.74 6.10 7.49
CA LYS A 63 15.31 7.47 7.63
C LYS A 63 14.24 8.58 7.63
N ARG A 64 12.97 8.21 7.64
CA ARG A 64 11.84 9.14 7.51
C ARG A 64 11.16 9.36 8.85
N LYS A 65 10.84 10.62 9.15
CA LYS A 65 10.12 11.04 10.35
C LYS A 65 8.95 11.93 9.93
N ALA A 66 7.86 11.89 10.69
CA ALA A 66 6.74 12.80 10.55
C ALA A 66 6.35 13.30 11.93
N CYS A 67 6.00 14.57 12.05
CA CYS A 67 5.57 15.17 13.31
C CYS A 67 4.04 15.21 13.35
N LEU A 68 3.47 14.05 13.67
CA LEU A 68 2.03 13.85 13.75
C LEU A 68 1.51 14.21 15.15
N ASP A 69 0.56 15.14 15.23
CA ASP A 69 -0.07 15.49 16.51
C ASP A 69 -1.07 14.38 16.93
N LYS A 70 -1.21 14.17 18.24
CA LYS A 70 -2.21 13.25 18.83
C LYS A 70 -3.65 13.67 18.51
N LYS A 71 -3.89 14.97 18.30
CA LYS A 71 -5.20 15.55 17.96
C LYS A 71 -5.55 15.44 16.48
N MET A 72 -4.62 15.02 15.62
CA MET A 72 -4.91 14.83 14.19
C MET A 72 -5.98 13.75 14.01
N LYS A 73 -6.98 14.04 13.19
CA LYS A 73 -8.05 13.10 12.88
C LYS A 73 -7.54 12.05 11.89
N LEU A 74 -7.90 10.79 12.13
CA LEU A 74 -7.59 9.70 11.20
C LEU A 74 -8.11 9.97 9.78
N THR A 75 -9.26 10.63 9.65
CA THR A 75 -9.83 11.01 8.35
C THR A 75 -8.90 11.92 7.54
N ASP A 76 -8.14 12.80 8.19
CA ASP A 76 -7.23 13.72 7.50
C ASP A 76 -5.97 12.99 7.05
N LEU A 77 -5.48 12.05 7.87
CA LEU A 77 -4.37 11.16 7.53
C LEU A 77 -4.72 10.25 6.35
N ILE A 78 -5.96 9.76 6.29
CA ILE A 78 -6.46 8.97 5.15
C ILE A 78 -6.56 9.83 3.90
N LYS A 79 -7.11 11.06 4.00
CA LYS A 79 -7.17 11.98 2.86
C LYS A 79 -5.79 12.27 2.29
N GLU A 80 -4.80 12.51 3.15
CA GLU A 80 -3.41 12.72 2.73
C GLU A 80 -2.83 11.47 2.06
N THR A 81 -3.06 10.28 2.64
CA THR A 81 -2.63 9.01 2.07
C THR A 81 -3.19 8.78 0.68
N VAL A 82 -4.51 8.95 0.51
CA VAL A 82 -5.21 8.80 -0.78
C VAL A 82 -4.66 9.79 -1.79
N ALA A 83 -4.60 11.08 -1.43
CA ALA A 83 -4.11 12.13 -2.31
C ALA A 83 -2.67 11.88 -2.76
N PHE A 84 -1.81 11.39 -1.86
CA PHE A 84 -0.44 11.03 -2.19
C PHE A 84 -0.39 9.85 -3.15
N ILE A 85 -1.03 8.72 -2.84
CA ILE A 85 -0.96 7.52 -3.71
C ILE A 85 -1.54 7.80 -5.11
N GLU A 86 -2.58 8.63 -5.20
CA GLU A 86 -3.17 9.04 -6.49
C GLU A 86 -2.21 9.87 -7.35
N LYS A 87 -1.51 10.83 -6.74
CA LYS A 87 -0.69 11.81 -7.48
C LYS A 87 0.79 11.45 -7.55
N SER A 88 1.23 10.49 -6.75
CA SER A 88 2.63 10.10 -6.65
C SER A 88 3.13 9.48 -7.95
N ARG A 89 4.39 9.78 -8.29
CA ARG A 89 5.15 9.08 -9.34
C ARG A 89 5.73 7.75 -8.85
N LEU A 90 5.62 7.44 -7.55
CA LEU A 90 6.04 6.16 -7.00
C LEU A 90 5.12 5.05 -7.52
N ASP A 91 5.69 3.88 -7.75
CA ASP A 91 4.94 2.70 -8.16
C ASP A 91 3.92 2.31 -7.06
N ARG A 92 2.65 2.20 -7.45
CA ARG A 92 1.55 1.83 -6.55
C ARG A 92 1.57 0.36 -6.15
N ASN A 93 2.37 -0.48 -6.81
CA ASN A 93 2.57 -1.88 -6.41
C ASN A 93 3.60 -2.03 -5.28
N LYS A 94 4.24 -0.93 -4.85
CA LYS A 94 5.08 -0.93 -3.66
C LYS A 94 4.27 -1.16 -2.38
N PRO A 95 4.92 -1.62 -1.30
CA PRO A 95 4.29 -1.73 0.01
C PRO A 95 3.63 -0.42 0.43
N ALA A 96 2.37 -0.49 0.86
CA ALA A 96 1.59 0.69 1.21
C ALA A 96 2.20 1.47 2.38
N ALA A 97 2.85 0.78 3.33
CA ALA A 97 3.59 1.41 4.41
C ALA A 97 4.71 2.35 3.92
N GLU A 98 5.40 2.00 2.83
CA GLU A 98 6.41 2.88 2.22
C GLU A 98 5.77 4.16 1.72
N LEU A 99 4.65 4.04 1.00
CA LEU A 99 3.94 5.18 0.41
C LEU A 99 3.36 6.11 1.50
N ILE A 100 2.72 5.55 2.53
CA ILE A 100 2.20 6.33 3.66
C ILE A 100 3.36 7.04 4.38
N THR A 101 4.47 6.35 4.62
CA THR A 101 5.64 6.93 5.29
C THR A 101 6.16 8.14 4.51
N VAL A 102 6.25 8.03 3.18
CA VAL A 102 6.65 9.15 2.32
C VAL A 102 5.61 10.28 2.39
N ALA A 103 4.32 9.96 2.27
CA ALA A 103 3.23 10.94 2.33
C ALA A 103 3.32 11.76 3.61
N PHE A 104 3.40 11.09 4.76
CA PHE A 104 3.43 11.75 6.06
C PHE A 104 4.71 12.54 6.28
N SER A 105 5.88 12.00 5.89
CA SER A 105 7.14 12.75 6.02
C SER A 105 7.20 14.00 5.15
N ASN A 106 6.58 13.97 3.97
CA ASN A 106 6.53 15.13 3.09
C ASN A 106 5.54 16.18 3.63
N LYS A 107 4.39 15.73 4.16
CA LYS A 107 3.31 16.61 4.60
C LYS A 107 3.54 17.22 5.97
N TYR A 108 3.99 16.40 6.92
CA TYR A 108 4.08 16.74 8.34
C TYR A 108 5.54 16.78 8.77
N THR A 109 6.27 17.75 8.23
CA THR A 109 7.69 17.94 8.52
C THR A 109 7.90 18.25 9.99
N CYS A 110 8.97 17.68 10.55
CA CYS A 110 9.41 18.04 11.90
C CYS A 110 10.30 19.28 11.79
N GLU A 111 9.79 20.44 12.22
CA GLU A 111 10.64 21.61 12.38
C GLU A 111 11.78 21.29 13.36
N LYS A 112 12.99 21.78 13.04
CA LYS A 112 14.08 21.78 14.00
C LYS A 112 13.71 22.79 15.08
N LYS A 113 13.42 22.32 16.29
CA LYS A 113 13.55 23.15 17.48
C LYS A 113 15.02 23.45 17.73
#